data_AF-A0A7X2LX40-F1
#
_entry.id   AF-A0A7X2LX40-F1
#
_cell.length_a   1.000
_cell.length_b   1.000
_cell.length_c   1.000
_cell.angle_alpha   90.00
_cell.angle_beta   90.00
_cell.angle_gamma   90.00
#
_symmetry.space_group_name_H-M   'P 1'
#
loop_
_entity.id
_entity.type
_entity.pdbx_description
1 polymer ?
#
loop_
_entity_poly.entity_id
_entity_poly.type
_entity_poly.pdbx_seq_one_letter_code
_entity_poly.pdbx_strand_id
1 'polypeptide(L)'
;MKVFLKAVMFSLLLFVPVQTFAAGEDTELSVKEKKEFMTKTAQEHNIPPELLKAIAYSETAFMQFKNGQPIVAADGGIGIMQITMSDAEYASRGIDKEKLLWDTKYNIEWGAKILKEKWNWAGTHIPKINNHHPHMLEHWYFSVMAYNGVSRRNDPNHSSSTYQDKVYRYIKDHALVDMRSFSFQTGYNAQNSLRFPVMSYQWKDANTRAMSTLKKGEKVITKSGNSNLRNGPDTVGTSVIASVPGYSAVEIVRGPYESQRVENFFSFFEVKVNGRTGYLATTNLQELVIPQVDISLLPRKESVGRLVISRDVPIMTRNGNGETLFRMAKRGEMLRLYGTSGASYYIGGQQYVNFDSSKMNVMIGRLSTQGPTRMYKKTGNKLELFRTIGKGENIRIYNYDDQNYDVGGGYVIPKTERQTRYYLGFTKVKSDTVLYRPDGTPERTLKAGESFRTYEISPDSYDLGGGYYVRKDRVEYLPH
;
A
#
# COMPACT_ATOMS: atom_id res chain seq x y z
N MET A 1 -16.77 -22.80 97.30
CA MET A 1 -17.22 -21.62 96.52
C MET A 1 -16.12 -21.32 95.51
N LYS A 2 -16.40 -21.52 94.22
CA LYS A 2 -15.41 -21.62 93.14
C LYS A 2 -14.85 -20.25 92.75
N VAL A 3 -13.54 -20.21 92.57
CA VAL A 3 -12.72 -19.11 92.04
C VAL A 3 -13.07 -18.87 90.57
N PHE A 4 -13.28 -17.62 90.17
CA PHE A 4 -13.30 -17.22 88.75
C PHE A 4 -12.25 -16.13 88.48
N LEU A 5 -11.32 -16.53 87.63
CA LEU A 5 -10.17 -15.78 87.10
C LEU A 5 -10.67 -14.77 86.06
N LYS A 6 -10.28 -13.49 86.20
CA LYS A 6 -10.51 -12.47 85.15
C LYS A 6 -9.47 -12.64 84.05
N ALA A 7 -9.89 -13.06 82.86
CA ALA A 7 -9.08 -13.00 81.65
C ALA A 7 -9.13 -11.58 81.08
N VAL A 8 -7.99 -10.90 81.02
CA VAL A 8 -7.80 -9.66 80.27
C VAL A 8 -7.30 -10.04 78.89
N MET A 9 -8.12 -9.81 77.87
CA MET A 9 -7.81 -10.08 76.46
C MET A 9 -7.06 -8.88 75.88
N PHE A 10 -5.76 -9.02 75.64
CA PHE A 10 -4.93 -8.02 74.99
C PHE A 10 -5.10 -8.17 73.46
N SER A 11 -5.84 -7.26 72.83
CA SER A 11 -5.95 -7.20 71.37
C SER A 11 -4.72 -6.48 70.80
N LEU A 12 -3.84 -7.24 70.15
CA LEU A 12 -2.65 -6.74 69.47
C LEU A 12 -3.07 -6.18 68.10
N LEU A 13 -3.24 -4.86 68.00
CA LEU A 13 -3.41 -4.15 66.73
C LEU A 13 -2.09 -4.17 65.96
N LEU A 14 -1.95 -5.11 65.01
CA LEU A 14 -0.88 -5.11 64.03
C LEU A 14 -1.10 -3.93 63.06
N PHE A 15 -0.33 -2.86 63.24
CA PHE A 15 -0.15 -1.83 62.23
C PHE A 15 0.57 -2.45 61.03
N VAL A 16 -0.18 -2.76 59.97
CA VAL A 16 0.41 -3.03 58.66
C VAL A 16 0.75 -1.66 58.07
N PRO A 17 2.03 -1.32 57.80
CA PRO A 17 2.33 -0.10 57.08
C PRO A 17 1.73 -0.23 55.69
N VAL A 18 0.75 0.63 55.37
CA VAL A 18 0.34 0.87 54.00
C VAL A 18 1.57 1.38 53.29
N GLN A 19 2.18 0.54 52.45
CA GLN A 19 3.19 0.98 51.51
C GLN A 19 2.48 1.92 50.53
N THR A 20 2.61 3.22 50.77
CA THR A 20 2.31 4.24 49.78
C THR A 20 3.34 4.11 48.68
N PHE A 21 2.99 3.38 47.62
CA PHE A 21 3.69 3.54 46.34
C PHE A 21 3.50 5.00 45.91
N ALA A 22 4.57 5.77 45.96
CA ALA A 22 4.59 7.09 45.37
C ALA A 22 4.19 6.93 43.90
N ALA A 23 3.01 7.43 43.54
CA ALA A 23 2.53 7.43 42.18
C ALA A 23 3.48 8.33 41.37
N GLY A 24 4.33 7.70 40.55
CA GLY A 24 5.23 8.41 39.66
C GLY A 24 4.42 9.12 38.58
N GLU A 25 4.48 10.45 38.58
CA GLU A 25 4.03 11.30 37.47
C GLU A 25 4.87 11.10 36.17
N ASP A 26 5.81 10.15 36.16
CA ASP A 26 6.85 9.98 35.12
C ASP A 26 6.87 8.58 34.47
N THR A 27 5.73 7.88 34.39
CA THR A 27 5.65 6.49 33.88
C THR A 27 5.22 6.34 32.42
N GLU A 28 4.59 7.37 31.83
CA GLU A 28 4.03 7.30 30.49
C GLU A 28 5.04 7.77 29.45
N LEU A 29 5.33 6.93 28.45
CA LEU A 29 6.23 7.30 27.36
C LEU A 29 5.66 8.48 26.56
N SER A 30 6.54 9.35 26.07
CA SER A 30 6.10 10.42 25.17
C SER A 30 5.48 9.84 23.89
N VAL A 31 4.58 10.60 23.25
CA VAL A 31 3.95 10.21 21.96
C VAL A 31 5.01 9.85 20.91
N LYS A 32 6.12 10.58 20.89
CA LYS A 32 7.22 10.32 19.96
C LYS A 32 7.89 8.98 20.26
N GLU A 33 8.28 8.72 21.51
CA GLU A 33 8.90 7.44 21.90
C GLU A 33 8.00 6.24 21.64
N LYS A 34 6.69 6.36 21.91
CA LYS A 34 5.70 5.32 21.57
C LYS A 34 5.68 5.02 20.08
N LYS A 35 5.61 6.06 19.23
CA LYS A 35 5.57 5.88 17.78
C LYS A 35 6.88 5.36 17.22
N GLU A 36 8.02 5.78 17.74
CA GLU A 36 9.33 5.25 17.35
C GLU A 36 9.42 3.77 17.69
N PHE A 37 8.97 3.39 18.90
CA PHE A 37 8.94 2.00 19.32
C PHE A 37 7.95 1.17 18.49
N MET A 38 6.71 1.62 18.30
CA MET A 38 5.73 0.95 17.42
C MET A 38 6.25 0.78 16.00
N THR A 39 6.93 1.79 15.44
CA THR A 39 7.49 1.71 14.09
C THR A 39 8.59 0.66 14.02
N LYS A 40 9.50 0.65 14.99
CA LYS A 40 10.56 -0.37 15.09
C LYS A 40 9.96 -1.77 15.22
N THR A 41 9.06 -1.98 16.18
CA THR A 41 8.41 -3.27 16.43
C THR A 41 7.61 -3.75 15.21
N ALA A 42 6.86 -2.85 14.55
CA ALA A 42 6.13 -3.18 13.34
C ALA A 42 7.08 -3.64 12.23
N GLN A 43 8.19 -2.94 12.01
CA GLN A 43 9.20 -3.33 11.02
C GLN A 43 9.84 -4.69 11.34
N GLU A 44 10.17 -4.98 12.61
CA GLU A 44 10.71 -6.27 13.05
C GLU A 44 9.76 -7.44 12.75
N HIS A 45 8.45 -7.19 12.80
CA HIS A 45 7.41 -8.18 12.50
C HIS A 45 6.89 -8.15 11.05
N ASN A 46 7.48 -7.33 10.18
CA ASN A 46 7.01 -7.06 8.81
C ASN A 46 5.52 -6.65 8.78
N ILE A 47 5.15 -5.73 9.66
CA ILE A 47 3.84 -5.06 9.75
C ILE A 47 4.04 -3.62 9.27
N PRO A 48 3.16 -3.07 8.42
CA PRO A 48 3.14 -1.63 8.15
C PRO A 48 2.99 -0.80 9.45
N PRO A 49 3.95 0.08 9.79
CA PRO A 49 3.88 0.94 10.97
C PRO A 49 2.57 1.72 11.14
N GLU A 50 1.95 2.15 10.04
CA GLU A 50 0.66 2.86 10.05
C GLU A 50 -0.45 2.02 10.69
N LEU A 51 -0.46 0.70 10.48
CA LEU A 51 -1.48 -0.20 11.05
C LEU A 51 -1.32 -0.31 12.56
N LEU A 52 -0.09 -0.52 13.06
CA LEU A 52 0.14 -0.69 14.48
C LEU A 52 -0.20 0.60 15.25
N LYS A 53 0.16 1.76 14.69
CA LYS A 53 -0.23 3.08 15.22
C LYS A 53 -1.75 3.24 15.19
N ALA A 54 -2.42 2.92 14.09
CA ALA A 54 -3.87 3.07 14.00
C ALA A 54 -4.64 2.15 14.94
N ILE A 55 -4.14 0.94 15.20
CA ILE A 55 -4.69 0.03 16.22
C ILE A 55 -4.50 0.64 17.60
N ALA A 56 -3.29 0.97 18.02
CA ALA A 56 -3.01 1.55 19.33
C ALA A 56 -3.82 2.85 19.59
N TYR A 57 -4.02 3.65 18.56
CA TYR A 57 -4.88 4.83 18.64
C TYR A 57 -6.37 4.48 18.75
N SER A 58 -6.83 3.48 17.98
CA SER A 58 -8.22 3.00 18.05
C SER A 58 -8.58 2.40 19.40
N GLU A 59 -7.63 1.73 20.05
CA GLU A 59 -7.78 1.08 21.34
C GLU A 59 -7.82 2.10 22.49
N THR A 60 -6.84 3.00 22.56
CA THR A 60 -6.63 3.84 23.76
C THR A 60 -6.14 5.26 23.46
N ALA A 61 -6.17 5.70 22.20
CA ALA A 61 -5.54 6.96 21.78
C ALA A 61 -4.04 7.06 22.19
N PHE A 62 -3.31 5.93 22.10
CA PHE A 62 -1.93 5.76 22.55
C PHE A 62 -1.67 5.81 24.06
N MET A 63 -2.69 5.68 24.91
CA MET A 63 -2.50 5.70 26.36
C MET A 63 -2.24 4.29 26.91
N GLN A 64 -1.16 4.12 27.67
CA GLN A 64 -0.99 2.95 28.53
C GLN A 64 -1.66 3.18 29.88
N PHE A 65 -1.55 4.41 30.39
CA PHE A 65 -2.04 4.81 31.70
C PHE A 65 -3.11 5.90 31.62
N LYS A 66 -4.02 5.91 32.59
CA LYS A 66 -4.96 7.00 32.85
C LYS A 66 -4.87 7.36 34.33
N ASN A 67 -4.54 8.62 34.63
CA ASN A 67 -4.32 9.10 36.00
C ASN A 67 -3.27 8.26 36.77
N GLY A 68 -2.17 7.89 36.09
CA GLY A 68 -1.08 7.10 36.67
C GLY A 68 -1.39 5.60 36.87
N GLN A 69 -2.58 5.13 36.48
CA GLN A 69 -2.98 3.72 36.59
C GLN A 69 -3.09 3.07 35.20
N PRO A 70 -2.72 1.79 35.03
CA PRO A 70 -2.86 1.07 33.77
C PRO A 70 -4.32 1.08 33.30
N ILE A 71 -4.52 1.27 32.00
CA ILE A 71 -5.85 1.13 31.40
C ILE A 71 -6.19 -0.34 31.31
N VAL A 72 -7.27 -0.75 31.99
CA VAL A 72 -7.87 -2.08 31.87
C VAL A 72 -9.35 -1.90 31.53
N ALA A 73 -9.78 -2.40 30.38
CA ALA A 73 -11.18 -2.34 29.96
C ALA A 73 -12.06 -3.35 30.72
N ALA A 74 -13.37 -3.13 30.67
CA ALA A 74 -14.35 -3.98 31.36
C ALA A 74 -14.34 -5.44 30.89
N ASP A 75 -13.89 -5.70 29.66
CA ASP A 75 -13.70 -7.04 29.09
C ASP A 75 -12.32 -7.65 29.40
N GLY A 76 -11.50 -6.95 30.18
CA GLY A 76 -10.16 -7.38 30.58
C GLY A 76 -9.04 -6.96 29.63
N GLY A 77 -9.29 -6.11 28.64
CA GLY A 77 -8.26 -5.59 27.74
C GLY A 77 -7.23 -4.70 28.43
N ILE A 78 -5.94 -5.04 28.29
CA ILE A 78 -4.84 -4.39 29.03
C ILE A 78 -4.05 -3.43 28.13
N GLY A 79 -3.91 -2.18 28.59
CA GLY A 79 -2.93 -1.20 28.12
C GLY A 79 -3.16 -0.68 26.71
N ILE A 80 -2.11 -0.09 26.14
CA ILE A 80 -2.15 0.66 24.88
C ILE A 80 -2.66 -0.16 23.68
N MET A 81 -2.42 -1.47 23.67
CA MET A 81 -2.86 -2.40 22.62
C MET A 81 -4.13 -3.19 22.98
N GLN A 82 -4.71 -2.96 24.17
CA GLN A 82 -5.90 -3.66 24.71
C GLN A 82 -5.83 -5.18 24.54
N ILE A 83 -4.77 -5.80 25.08
CA ILE A 83 -4.58 -7.25 24.99
C ILE A 83 -5.56 -7.95 25.94
N THR A 84 -6.39 -8.82 25.38
CA THR A 84 -7.43 -9.56 26.10
C THR A 84 -7.26 -11.06 25.89
N MET A 85 -7.01 -11.80 26.97
CA MET A 85 -6.89 -13.26 27.00
C MET A 85 -7.34 -13.80 28.37
N SER A 86 -7.65 -15.09 28.45
CA SER A 86 -7.82 -15.78 29.73
C SER A 86 -6.49 -15.95 30.47
N ASP A 87 -6.53 -16.13 31.80
CA ASP A 87 -5.30 -16.35 32.58
C ASP A 87 -4.54 -17.62 32.15
N ALA A 88 -5.25 -18.66 31.69
CA ALA A 88 -4.64 -19.86 31.13
C ALA A 88 -3.93 -19.59 29.78
N GLU A 89 -4.49 -18.71 28.94
CA GLU A 89 -3.85 -18.29 27.68
C GLU A 89 -2.61 -17.44 27.94
N TYR A 90 -2.67 -16.49 28.89
CA TYR A 90 -1.49 -15.74 29.31
C TYR A 90 -0.36 -16.68 29.78
N ALA A 91 -0.68 -17.62 30.67
CA ALA A 91 0.31 -18.57 31.18
C ALA A 91 0.89 -19.47 30.08
N SER A 92 0.05 -20.04 29.20
CA SER A 92 0.51 -20.93 28.12
C SER A 92 1.38 -20.23 27.07
N ARG A 93 1.20 -18.91 26.89
CA ARG A 93 2.00 -18.08 25.99
C ARG A 93 3.24 -17.48 26.66
N GLY A 94 3.44 -17.72 27.96
CA GLY A 94 4.54 -17.13 28.73
C GLY A 94 4.44 -15.60 28.82
N ILE A 95 3.21 -15.07 28.80
CA ILE A 95 2.94 -13.64 28.90
C ILE A 95 2.90 -13.23 30.37
N ASP A 96 3.73 -12.27 30.73
CA ASP A 96 3.75 -11.66 32.06
C ASP A 96 2.69 -10.55 32.12
N LYS A 97 1.59 -10.82 32.83
CA LYS A 97 0.45 -9.90 32.95
C LYS A 97 0.82 -8.61 33.69
N GLU A 98 1.76 -8.66 34.63
CA GLU A 98 2.23 -7.47 35.35
C GLU A 98 3.03 -6.57 34.41
N LYS A 99 3.88 -7.15 33.57
CA LYS A 99 4.57 -6.38 32.52
C LYS A 99 3.60 -5.81 31.48
N LEU A 100 2.53 -6.53 31.12
CA LEU A 100 1.52 -5.96 30.21
C LEU A 100 0.85 -4.70 30.77
N LEU A 101 0.68 -4.62 32.09
CA LEU A 101 0.07 -3.48 32.79
C LEU A 101 1.03 -2.29 32.87
N TRP A 102 2.29 -2.52 33.18
CA TRP A 102 3.21 -1.43 33.57
C TRP A 102 4.34 -1.15 32.57
N ASP A 103 4.61 -2.06 31.63
CA ASP A 103 5.61 -1.87 30.58
C ASP A 103 4.92 -1.61 29.23
N THR A 104 4.84 -0.33 28.87
CA THR A 104 4.27 0.14 27.59
C THR A 104 4.91 -0.55 26.38
N LYS A 105 6.23 -0.81 26.42
CA LYS A 105 6.94 -1.44 25.30
C LYS A 105 6.59 -2.92 25.21
N TYR A 106 6.55 -3.62 26.33
CA TYR A 106 6.11 -5.02 26.39
C TYR A 106 4.67 -5.20 25.88
N ASN A 107 3.77 -4.26 26.23
CA ASN A 107 2.40 -4.24 25.73
C ASN A 107 2.35 -4.07 24.19
N ILE A 108 3.10 -3.10 23.65
CA ILE A 108 3.21 -2.87 22.19
C ILE A 108 3.76 -4.10 21.46
N GLU A 109 4.83 -4.72 21.98
CA GLU A 109 5.42 -5.92 21.39
C GLU A 109 4.42 -7.08 21.29
N TRP A 110 3.65 -7.34 22.34
CA TRP A 110 2.66 -8.40 22.31
C TRP A 110 1.48 -8.07 21.40
N GLY A 111 1.03 -6.81 21.34
CA GLY A 111 0.03 -6.39 20.37
C GLY A 111 0.48 -6.64 18.92
N ALA A 112 1.74 -6.31 18.60
CA ALA A 112 2.32 -6.59 17.29
C ALA A 112 2.41 -8.10 16.99
N LYS A 113 2.84 -8.92 17.97
CA LYS A 113 2.89 -10.39 17.85
C LYS A 113 1.51 -10.98 17.58
N ILE A 114 0.48 -10.52 18.30
CA ILE A 114 -0.91 -10.97 18.12
C ILE A 114 -1.41 -10.59 16.72
N LEU A 115 -1.19 -9.35 16.28
CA LEU A 115 -1.57 -8.93 14.92
C LEU A 115 -0.86 -9.79 13.86
N LYS A 116 0.42 -10.09 14.06
CA LYS A 116 1.17 -10.97 13.15
C LYS A 116 0.65 -12.40 13.16
N GLU A 117 0.21 -12.91 14.30
CA GLU A 117 -0.48 -14.20 14.39
C GLU A 117 -1.76 -14.18 13.55
N LYS A 118 -2.58 -13.13 13.66
CA LYS A 118 -3.80 -12.97 12.84
C LYS A 118 -3.49 -12.86 11.36
N TRP A 119 -2.37 -12.25 10.99
CA TRP A 119 -1.89 -12.24 9.60
C TRP A 119 -1.61 -13.64 9.04
N ASN A 120 -1.08 -14.54 9.89
CA ASN A 120 -0.78 -15.91 9.49
C ASN A 120 -2.04 -16.80 9.39
N TRP A 121 -3.21 -16.31 9.78
CA TRP A 121 -4.49 -17.01 9.62
C TRP A 121 -5.07 -16.90 8.20
N ALA A 122 -4.47 -16.07 7.34
CA ALA A 122 -4.98 -15.80 6.02
C ALA A 122 -4.97 -17.04 5.12
N GLY A 123 -6.08 -17.27 4.42
CA GLY A 123 -6.32 -18.45 3.60
C GLY A 123 -6.77 -19.70 4.37
N THR A 124 -6.76 -19.68 5.72
CA THR A 124 -7.23 -20.81 6.55
C THR A 124 -8.40 -20.44 7.45
N HIS A 125 -8.28 -19.37 8.25
CA HIS A 125 -9.35 -18.91 9.15
C HIS A 125 -9.95 -17.56 8.75
N ILE A 126 -9.19 -16.75 8.01
CA ILE A 126 -9.66 -15.47 7.44
C ILE A 126 -9.27 -15.38 5.96
N PRO A 127 -9.96 -14.57 5.14
CA PRO A 127 -9.60 -14.42 3.74
C PRO A 127 -8.24 -13.74 3.56
N LYS A 128 -7.56 -14.06 2.46
CA LYS A 128 -6.40 -13.31 1.96
C LYS A 128 -6.81 -12.37 0.82
N ILE A 129 -6.07 -11.27 0.68
CA ILE A 129 -6.25 -10.30 -0.42
C ILE A 129 -5.04 -10.37 -1.34
N ASN A 130 -5.29 -10.42 -2.65
CA ASN A 130 -4.30 -10.50 -3.72
C ASN A 130 -3.26 -11.60 -3.45
N ASN A 131 -1.98 -11.23 -3.41
CA ASN A 131 -0.85 -12.11 -3.14
C ASN A 131 -0.43 -12.12 -1.65
N HIS A 132 -1.22 -11.52 -0.76
CA HIS A 132 -0.93 -11.44 0.68
C HIS A 132 0.44 -10.81 0.98
N HIS A 133 0.83 -9.77 0.24
CA HIS A 133 2.09 -9.06 0.43
C HIS A 133 2.08 -8.17 1.69
N PRO A 134 3.04 -8.29 2.62
CA PRO A 134 2.99 -7.64 3.94
C PRO A 134 3.17 -6.12 3.88
N HIS A 135 3.76 -5.56 2.82
CA HIS A 135 3.92 -4.10 2.70
C HIS A 135 2.71 -3.38 2.07
N MET A 136 1.64 -4.09 1.71
CA MET A 136 0.41 -3.47 1.19
C MET A 136 -0.59 -3.30 2.34
N LEU A 137 -1.05 -2.09 2.59
CA LEU A 137 -1.90 -1.77 3.74
C LEU A 137 -3.23 -2.53 3.68
N GLU A 138 -3.85 -2.62 2.51
CA GLU A 138 -5.13 -3.30 2.29
C GLU A 138 -5.08 -4.79 2.60
N HIS A 139 -3.92 -5.45 2.40
CA HIS A 139 -3.82 -6.89 2.57
C HIS A 139 -4.03 -7.33 4.02
N TRP A 140 -3.87 -6.42 4.98
CA TRP A 140 -4.05 -6.68 6.42
C TRP A 140 -5.50 -6.56 6.88
N TYR A 141 -6.44 -6.19 6.01
CA TYR A 141 -7.80 -5.81 6.40
C TYR A 141 -8.49 -6.88 7.27
N PHE A 142 -8.44 -8.14 6.85
CA PHE A 142 -9.03 -9.24 7.61
C PHE A 142 -8.25 -9.58 8.89
N SER A 143 -6.93 -9.32 8.93
CA SER A 143 -6.10 -9.52 10.12
C SER A 143 -6.40 -8.46 11.18
N VAL A 144 -6.63 -7.21 10.77
CA VAL A 144 -7.10 -6.13 11.65
C VAL A 144 -8.50 -6.44 12.19
N MET A 145 -9.40 -6.95 11.35
CA MET A 145 -10.71 -7.43 11.80
C MET A 145 -10.56 -8.54 12.85
N ALA A 146 -9.71 -9.54 12.59
CA ALA A 146 -9.47 -10.64 13.50
C ALA A 146 -8.70 -10.27 14.77
N TYR A 147 -8.00 -9.13 14.78
CA TYR A 147 -7.38 -8.56 15.98
C TYR A 147 -8.45 -8.20 17.01
N ASN A 148 -9.53 -7.52 16.58
CA ASN A 148 -10.69 -7.27 17.44
C ASN A 148 -11.62 -8.48 17.61
N GLY A 149 -11.75 -9.30 16.56
CA GLY A 149 -12.45 -10.59 16.59
C GLY A 149 -13.30 -10.89 15.35
N VAL A 150 -13.33 -12.16 14.96
CA VAL A 150 -14.14 -12.70 13.85
C VAL A 150 -15.60 -12.88 14.29
N SER A 151 -16.30 -11.76 14.46
CA SER A 151 -17.65 -11.67 15.05
C SER A 151 -18.59 -10.82 14.19
N ARG A 152 -19.90 -11.09 14.27
CA ARG A 152 -20.92 -10.40 13.47
C ARG A 152 -20.89 -8.87 13.56
N ARG A 153 -20.49 -8.29 14.70
CA ARG A 153 -20.35 -6.83 14.86
C ARG A 153 -19.30 -6.20 13.95
N ASN A 154 -18.32 -6.99 13.50
CA ASN A 154 -17.26 -6.56 12.60
C ASN A 154 -17.56 -6.85 11.13
N ASP A 155 -18.78 -7.29 10.80
CA ASP A 155 -19.23 -7.45 9.42
C ASP A 155 -19.70 -6.10 8.83
N PRO A 156 -19.01 -5.55 7.81
CA PRO A 156 -19.40 -4.31 7.16
C PRO A 156 -20.72 -4.40 6.37
N ASN A 157 -21.19 -5.62 6.07
CA ASN A 157 -22.53 -5.81 5.48
C ASN A 157 -23.66 -5.57 6.50
N HIS A 158 -23.33 -5.52 7.80
CA HIS A 158 -24.29 -5.40 8.89
C HIS A 158 -24.06 -4.18 9.80
N SER A 159 -22.86 -3.61 9.79
CA SER A 159 -22.51 -2.43 10.58
C SER A 159 -21.73 -1.43 9.73
N SER A 160 -22.13 -0.17 9.77
CA SER A 160 -21.40 0.94 9.14
C SER A 160 -20.19 1.41 9.96
N SER A 161 -19.99 0.85 11.17
CA SER A 161 -18.94 1.24 12.11
C SER A 161 -18.24 0.00 12.66
N THR A 162 -17.63 -0.79 11.79
CA THR A 162 -16.81 -1.92 12.19
C THR A 162 -15.45 -1.46 12.75
N TYR A 163 -14.80 -2.32 13.53
CA TYR A 163 -13.49 -2.02 14.09
C TYR A 163 -12.42 -1.74 13.02
N GLN A 164 -12.33 -2.61 12.00
CA GLN A 164 -11.36 -2.45 10.94
C GLN A 164 -11.63 -1.18 10.11
N ASP A 165 -12.88 -0.82 9.83
CA ASP A 165 -13.18 0.43 9.13
C ASP A 165 -12.78 1.66 9.95
N LYS A 166 -12.89 1.59 11.29
CA LYS A 166 -12.38 2.64 12.20
C LYS A 166 -10.86 2.77 12.11
N VAL A 167 -10.12 1.66 12.15
CA VAL A 167 -8.66 1.65 12.01
C VAL A 167 -8.23 2.22 10.65
N TYR A 168 -8.86 1.79 9.56
CA TYR A 168 -8.53 2.26 8.20
C TYR A 168 -8.91 3.73 7.98
N ARG A 169 -9.95 4.23 8.66
CA ARG A 169 -10.26 5.67 8.70
C ARG A 169 -9.14 6.46 9.37
N TYR A 170 -8.60 5.97 10.49
CA TYR A 170 -7.45 6.62 11.12
C TYR A 170 -6.20 6.58 10.23
N ILE A 171 -5.95 5.50 9.48
CA ILE A 171 -4.86 5.48 8.50
C ILE A 171 -5.10 6.56 7.43
N LYS A 172 -6.32 6.67 6.90
CA LYS A 172 -6.67 7.70 5.94
C LYS A 172 -6.43 9.10 6.47
N ASP A 173 -6.91 9.39 7.67
CA ASP A 173 -6.94 10.76 8.22
C ASP A 173 -5.59 11.17 8.83
N HIS A 174 -4.83 10.23 9.39
CA HIS A 174 -3.59 10.50 10.14
C HIS A 174 -2.31 10.05 9.41
N ALA A 175 -2.39 9.09 8.50
CA ALA A 175 -1.29 8.73 7.60
C ALA A 175 -1.45 9.36 6.20
N LEU A 176 -2.58 10.02 5.90
CA LEU A 176 -2.87 10.68 4.63
C LEU A 176 -2.70 9.74 3.42
N VAL A 177 -3.22 8.52 3.58
CA VAL A 177 -3.23 7.47 2.55
C VAL A 177 -4.66 7.16 2.17
N ASP A 178 -4.99 7.27 0.88
CA ASP A 178 -6.31 6.87 0.40
C ASP A 178 -6.46 5.36 0.49
N MET A 179 -7.50 4.90 1.20
CA MET A 179 -7.78 3.49 1.42
C MET A 179 -9.03 3.07 0.65
N ARG A 180 -8.96 1.88 0.06
CA ARG A 180 -10.10 1.25 -0.61
C ARG A 180 -11.10 0.68 0.40
N SER A 181 -12.39 0.79 0.10
CA SER A 181 -13.46 0.05 0.80
C SER A 181 -13.67 -1.33 0.18
N PHE A 182 -13.98 -2.31 1.03
CA PHE A 182 -14.17 -3.71 0.62
C PHE A 182 -15.60 -4.17 0.78
N SER A 183 -16.07 -4.95 -0.19
CA SER A 183 -17.30 -5.73 -0.10
C SER A 183 -16.94 -7.20 -0.26
N PHE A 184 -17.37 -8.04 0.67
CA PHE A 184 -17.07 -9.46 0.69
C PHE A 184 -18.26 -10.27 1.22
N GLN A 185 -18.25 -11.58 0.94
CA GLN A 185 -19.31 -12.48 1.33
C GLN A 185 -19.08 -12.96 2.76
N THR A 186 -20.16 -13.03 3.53
CA THR A 186 -20.14 -13.45 4.92
C THR A 186 -21.25 -14.46 5.21
N GLY A 187 -20.99 -15.33 6.17
CA GLY A 187 -21.96 -16.20 6.82
C GLY A 187 -21.72 -16.22 8.33
N TYR A 188 -22.55 -16.95 9.07
CA TYR A 188 -22.45 -17.01 10.53
C TYR A 188 -22.66 -18.42 11.07
N ASN A 189 -22.00 -18.73 12.18
CA ASN A 189 -22.35 -19.90 12.99
C ASN A 189 -23.44 -19.55 14.03
N ALA A 190 -23.91 -20.56 14.78
CA ALA A 190 -24.93 -20.40 15.80
C ALA A 190 -24.56 -19.40 16.92
N GLN A 191 -23.26 -19.14 17.13
CA GLN A 191 -22.74 -18.20 18.12
C GLN A 191 -22.47 -16.80 17.52
N ASN A 192 -23.00 -16.48 16.35
CA ASN A 192 -22.77 -15.22 15.63
C ASN A 192 -21.28 -14.91 15.32
N SER A 193 -20.43 -15.94 15.26
CA SER A 193 -19.07 -15.81 14.73
C SER A 193 -19.12 -15.81 13.20
N LEU A 194 -18.32 -14.93 12.60
CA LEU A 194 -18.22 -14.80 11.15
C LEU A 194 -17.66 -16.09 10.51
N ARG A 195 -18.17 -16.40 9.32
CA ARG A 195 -17.68 -17.42 8.40
C ARG A 195 -17.47 -16.77 7.05
N PHE A 196 -16.42 -17.21 6.35
CA PHE A 196 -16.05 -16.67 5.05
C PHE A 196 -16.23 -17.75 3.98
N PRO A 197 -17.28 -17.66 3.14
CA PRO A 197 -17.45 -18.57 2.02
C PRO A 197 -16.32 -18.47 0.98
N VAL A 198 -15.65 -17.31 0.92
CA VAL A 198 -14.53 -17.05 0.02
C VAL A 198 -13.29 -16.71 0.84
N MET A 199 -12.23 -17.50 0.65
CA MET A 199 -10.97 -17.37 1.41
C MET A 199 -9.88 -16.60 0.67
N SER A 200 -10.14 -16.16 -0.57
CA SER A 200 -9.15 -15.46 -1.40
C SER A 200 -9.85 -14.46 -2.31
N TYR A 201 -9.53 -13.17 -2.15
CA TYR A 201 -10.05 -12.07 -2.96
C TYR A 201 -8.96 -11.50 -3.86
N GLN A 202 -9.30 -11.13 -5.09
CA GLN A 202 -8.41 -10.44 -6.03
C GLN A 202 -8.99 -9.07 -6.36
N TRP A 203 -8.36 -8.02 -5.84
CA TRP A 203 -8.75 -6.62 -6.01
C TRP A 203 -7.55 -5.82 -6.52
N LYS A 204 -7.55 -5.52 -7.83
CA LYS A 204 -6.47 -4.83 -8.53
C LYS A 204 -6.02 -3.52 -7.87
N ASP A 205 -6.96 -2.76 -7.29
CA ASP A 205 -6.67 -1.44 -6.70
C ASP A 205 -6.47 -1.50 -5.17
N ALA A 206 -6.26 -2.70 -4.60
CA ALA A 206 -6.01 -2.91 -3.17
C ALA A 206 -4.53 -3.18 -2.88
N ASN A 207 -3.65 -2.32 -3.41
CA ASN A 207 -2.19 -2.52 -3.42
C ASN A 207 -1.44 -1.25 -2.99
N THR A 208 -1.92 -0.56 -1.96
CA THR A 208 -1.27 0.66 -1.48
C THR A 208 -0.07 0.30 -0.61
N ARG A 209 1.14 0.53 -1.13
CA ARG A 209 2.38 0.28 -0.39
C ARG A 209 2.52 1.24 0.79
N ALA A 210 2.87 0.70 1.95
CA ALA A 210 3.25 1.48 3.13
C ALA A 210 4.64 2.10 2.95
N MET A 211 4.71 3.40 2.66
CA MET A 211 5.98 4.11 2.40
C MET A 211 6.91 4.16 3.63
N SER A 212 6.41 3.95 4.85
CA SER A 212 7.24 3.83 6.07
C SER A 212 8.11 2.56 6.11
N THR A 213 7.89 1.62 5.20
CA THR A 213 8.68 0.37 5.07
C THR A 213 9.92 0.51 4.18
N LEU A 214 10.16 1.68 3.61
CA LEU A 214 11.32 1.94 2.76
C LEU A 214 12.64 1.81 3.53
N LYS A 215 13.64 1.21 2.89
CA LYS A 215 14.98 1.01 3.45
C LYS A 215 15.98 2.01 2.87
N LYS A 216 17.09 2.19 3.59
CA LYS A 216 18.25 2.96 3.11
C LYS A 216 18.67 2.50 1.71
N GLY A 217 18.91 3.46 0.83
CA GLY A 217 19.31 3.24 -0.57
C GLY A 217 18.15 2.94 -1.51
N GLU A 218 16.94 2.67 -1.01
CA GLU A 218 15.77 2.57 -1.89
C GLU A 218 15.50 3.92 -2.55
N LYS A 219 15.08 3.86 -3.82
CA LYS A 219 14.73 5.03 -4.61
C LYS A 219 13.24 5.02 -4.88
N VAL A 220 12.59 6.16 -4.63
CA VAL A 220 11.16 6.39 -4.88
C VAL A 220 11.00 7.74 -5.58
N ILE A 221 9.76 8.19 -5.79
CA ILE A 221 9.49 9.49 -6.38
C ILE A 221 8.55 10.30 -5.49
N THR A 222 8.56 11.63 -5.65
CA THR A 222 7.52 12.47 -5.03
C THR A 222 6.17 12.31 -5.74
N LYS A 223 5.08 12.58 -5.01
CA LYS A 223 3.71 12.68 -5.57
C LYS A 223 3.60 13.83 -6.59
N SER A 224 2.45 13.97 -7.26
CA SER A 224 2.25 14.90 -8.37
C SER A 224 2.37 16.40 -8.02
N GLY A 225 2.27 16.76 -6.73
CA GLY A 225 2.41 18.13 -6.23
C GLY A 225 3.80 18.45 -5.69
N ASN A 226 4.06 19.74 -5.47
CA ASN A 226 5.28 20.18 -4.83
C ASN A 226 5.32 19.70 -3.38
N SER A 227 6.47 19.17 -2.96
CA SER A 227 6.73 18.68 -1.61
C SER A 227 7.69 19.62 -0.88
N ASN A 228 7.48 19.82 0.42
CA ASN A 228 8.36 20.64 1.24
C ASN A 228 9.49 19.81 1.81
N LEU A 229 10.73 20.04 1.34
CA LEU A 229 11.94 19.49 1.95
C LEU A 229 12.25 20.28 3.22
N ARG A 230 12.47 19.58 4.33
CA ARG A 230 12.67 20.21 5.65
C ARG A 230 14.06 19.98 6.21
N ASN A 231 14.48 20.81 7.16
CA ASN A 231 15.72 20.62 7.93
C ASN A 231 15.56 19.67 9.12
N GLY A 232 14.37 19.12 9.37
CA GLY A 232 14.12 18.15 10.43
C GLY A 232 12.89 17.26 10.17
N PRO A 233 12.75 16.13 10.89
CA PRO A 233 11.72 15.11 10.68
C PRO A 233 10.37 15.41 11.36
N ASP A 234 9.92 16.66 11.31
CA ASP A 234 8.63 17.08 11.89
C ASP A 234 8.11 18.30 11.12
N THR A 235 6.86 18.71 11.35
CA THR A 235 6.35 20.03 10.98
C THR A 235 6.49 21.05 12.12
N VAL A 236 6.66 20.59 13.35
CA VAL A 236 6.88 21.45 14.53
C VAL A 236 8.36 21.69 14.73
N GLY A 237 8.77 22.95 14.89
CA GLY A 237 10.16 23.31 15.15
C GLY A 237 11.12 23.09 13.97
N THR A 238 10.59 22.85 12.76
CA THR A 238 11.39 22.68 11.54
C THR A 238 11.02 23.73 10.50
N SER A 239 11.97 24.04 9.61
CA SER A 239 11.80 24.97 8.50
C SER A 239 11.84 24.24 7.16
N VAL A 240 11.09 24.77 6.18
CA VAL A 240 11.18 24.34 4.78
C VAL A 240 12.46 24.93 4.18
N ILE A 241 13.33 24.08 3.65
CA ILE A 241 14.62 24.46 3.03
C ILE A 241 14.59 24.39 1.50
N ALA A 242 13.61 23.71 0.92
CA ALA A 242 13.39 23.67 -0.52
C ALA A 242 11.96 23.25 -0.87
N SER A 243 11.48 23.72 -2.02
CA SER A 243 10.34 23.09 -2.70
C SER A 243 10.86 22.04 -3.68
N VAL A 244 10.36 20.82 -3.57
CA VAL A 244 10.69 19.69 -4.44
C VAL A 244 9.54 19.50 -5.42
N PRO A 245 9.77 19.64 -6.74
CA PRO A 245 8.72 19.42 -7.73
C PRO A 245 8.10 18.02 -7.62
N GLY A 246 6.85 17.90 -8.04
CA GLY A 246 6.21 16.60 -8.14
C GLY A 246 6.94 15.68 -9.11
N TYR A 247 6.85 14.36 -8.88
CA TYR A 247 7.57 13.36 -9.68
C TYR A 247 9.10 13.60 -9.74
N SER A 248 9.71 14.02 -8.64
CA SER A 248 11.18 14.07 -8.49
C SER A 248 11.69 12.73 -7.96
N ALA A 249 12.82 12.24 -8.47
CA ALA A 249 13.48 11.05 -7.93
C ALA A 249 14.10 11.33 -6.55
N VAL A 250 13.86 10.44 -5.59
CA VAL A 250 14.25 10.55 -4.19
C VAL A 250 15.00 9.29 -3.78
N GLU A 251 16.15 9.44 -3.14
CA GLU A 251 16.88 8.34 -2.52
C GLU A 251 16.76 8.42 -0.99
N ILE A 252 16.41 7.30 -0.35
CA ILE A 252 16.30 7.21 1.10
C ILE A 252 17.69 7.10 1.73
N VAL A 253 18.03 8.03 2.62
CA VAL A 253 19.33 8.08 3.30
C VAL A 253 19.24 7.43 4.68
N ARG A 254 18.28 7.87 5.52
CA ARG A 254 18.07 7.39 6.90
C ARG A 254 16.60 7.56 7.33
N GLY A 255 16.22 6.84 8.39
CA GLY A 255 14.87 6.83 8.96
C GLY A 255 14.26 5.43 8.96
N PRO A 256 12.94 5.30 9.20
CA PRO A 256 11.98 6.39 9.43
C PRO A 256 12.17 7.12 10.77
N TYR A 257 11.70 8.37 10.84
CA TYR A 257 11.66 9.22 12.04
C TYR A 257 10.22 9.65 12.33
N GLU A 258 9.85 9.75 13.61
CA GLU A 258 8.48 10.01 14.02
C GLU A 258 8.27 11.43 14.56
N SER A 259 7.14 12.03 14.20
CA SER A 259 6.72 13.35 14.68
C SER A 259 6.22 13.27 16.12
N GLN A 260 6.33 14.35 16.89
CA GLN A 260 5.74 14.42 18.25
C GLN A 260 4.22 14.63 18.27
N ARG A 261 3.61 15.05 17.15
CA ARG A 261 2.15 15.19 17.03
C ARG A 261 1.44 13.84 17.05
N VAL A 262 0.43 13.70 17.90
CA VAL A 262 -0.39 12.47 18.01
C VAL A 262 -1.06 12.12 16.67
N GLU A 263 -1.57 13.12 15.96
CA GLU A 263 -2.32 13.01 14.71
C GLU A 263 -1.48 12.56 13.49
N ASN A 264 -0.15 12.50 13.60
CA ASN A 264 0.72 12.16 12.47
C ASN A 264 1.17 10.70 12.57
N PHE A 265 0.52 9.80 11.81
CA PHE A 265 0.91 8.38 11.74
C PHE A 265 1.95 8.10 10.65
N PHE A 266 2.09 9.02 9.70
CA PHE A 266 3.17 9.00 8.73
C PHE A 266 4.52 9.31 9.38
N SER A 267 5.58 8.84 8.73
CA SER A 267 6.96 9.03 9.18
C SER A 267 7.71 10.01 8.27
N PHE A 268 8.91 10.41 8.67
CA PHE A 268 9.85 11.16 7.85
C PHE A 268 11.07 10.33 7.51
N PHE A 269 11.59 10.50 6.31
CA PHE A 269 12.92 10.02 5.93
C PHE A 269 13.85 11.19 5.70
N GLU A 270 15.11 11.05 6.11
CA GLU A 270 16.18 11.83 5.53
C GLU A 270 16.42 11.29 4.11
N VAL A 271 16.46 12.18 3.13
CA VAL A 271 16.50 11.84 1.72
C VAL A 271 17.50 12.70 0.96
N LYS A 272 17.97 12.17 -0.17
CA LYS A 272 18.66 12.94 -1.21
C LYS A 272 17.73 13.14 -2.40
N VAL A 273 17.52 14.39 -2.79
CA VAL A 273 16.66 14.78 -3.91
C VAL A 273 17.18 16.05 -4.57
N ASN A 274 17.27 16.06 -5.90
CA ASN A 274 17.75 17.22 -6.68
C ASN A 274 19.07 17.83 -6.16
N GLY A 275 20.01 16.97 -5.73
CA GLY A 275 21.31 17.37 -5.20
C GLY A 275 21.30 17.92 -3.77
N ARG A 276 20.16 17.93 -3.08
CA ARG A 276 20.01 18.38 -1.69
C ARG A 276 19.72 17.22 -0.76
N THR A 277 20.10 17.38 0.50
CA THR A 277 19.73 16.49 1.61
C THR A 277 18.75 17.20 2.54
N GLY A 278 17.75 16.48 3.03
CA GLY A 278 16.77 16.99 3.99
C GLY A 278 15.71 15.95 4.30
N TYR A 279 14.61 16.35 4.92
CA TYR A 279 13.56 15.44 5.35
C TYR A 279 12.29 15.58 4.52
N LEU A 280 11.74 14.45 4.08
CA LEU A 280 10.42 14.34 3.46
C LEU A 280 9.54 13.39 4.27
N ALA A 281 8.27 13.77 4.45
CA ALA A 281 7.25 12.89 5.00
C ALA A 281 6.91 11.77 3.99
N THR A 282 6.57 10.59 4.48
CA THR A 282 6.13 9.45 3.66
C THR A 282 4.88 9.78 2.84
N THR A 283 4.07 10.73 3.30
CA THR A 283 2.89 11.26 2.59
C THR A 283 3.22 11.93 1.26
N ASN A 284 4.46 12.41 1.11
CA ASN A 284 4.97 13.05 -0.10
C ASN A 284 5.60 12.06 -1.09
N LEU A 285 5.76 10.80 -0.69
CA LEU A 285 6.46 9.76 -1.45
C LEU A 285 5.46 8.79 -2.09
N GLN A 286 5.87 8.20 -3.21
CA GLN A 286 5.16 7.11 -3.88
C GLN A 286 6.13 6.26 -4.68
N GLU A 287 5.73 5.03 -4.99
CA GLU A 287 6.45 4.20 -5.96
C GLU A 287 6.31 4.77 -7.38
N LEU A 288 7.34 4.52 -8.19
CA LEU A 288 7.19 4.67 -9.63
C LEU A 288 6.33 3.51 -10.13
N VAL A 289 5.15 3.85 -10.65
CA VAL A 289 4.22 2.88 -11.23
C VAL A 289 4.09 3.08 -12.73
N ILE A 290 3.75 2.00 -13.43
CA ILE A 290 3.29 2.07 -14.81
C ILE A 290 1.76 2.15 -14.75
N PRO A 291 1.13 3.18 -15.33
CA PRO A 291 -0.31 3.30 -15.27
C PRO A 291 -1.01 2.06 -15.82
N GLN A 292 -2.09 1.64 -15.15
CA GLN A 292 -2.94 0.51 -15.58
C GLN A 292 -2.24 -0.86 -15.59
N VAL A 293 -1.05 -0.97 -15.00
CA VAL A 293 -0.28 -2.21 -14.91
C VAL A 293 -0.09 -2.58 -13.46
N ASP A 294 -0.54 -3.78 -13.10
CA ASP A 294 -0.22 -4.38 -11.81
C ASP A 294 1.26 -4.81 -11.79
N ILE A 295 2.07 -4.07 -11.04
CA ILE A 295 3.52 -4.30 -10.91
C ILE A 295 3.86 -5.41 -9.90
N SER A 296 2.89 -5.94 -9.15
CA SER A 296 3.12 -7.10 -8.26
C SER A 296 3.53 -8.37 -9.01
N LEU A 297 3.45 -8.35 -10.34
CA LEU A 297 3.80 -9.45 -11.26
C LEU A 297 5.16 -9.27 -11.97
N LEU A 298 6.12 -8.55 -11.36
CA LEU A 298 7.46 -8.35 -11.92
C LEU A 298 8.47 -9.43 -11.48
N PRO A 299 9.46 -9.79 -12.33
CA PRO A 299 9.67 -9.32 -13.70
C PRO A 299 8.68 -9.95 -14.70
N ARG A 300 8.05 -9.13 -15.54
CA ARG A 300 7.17 -9.60 -16.61
C ARG A 300 8.01 -10.10 -17.79
N LYS A 301 7.60 -11.24 -18.38
CA LYS A 301 8.16 -11.73 -19.64
C LYS A 301 7.80 -10.82 -20.83
N GLU A 302 6.68 -10.13 -20.72
CA GLU A 302 6.12 -9.29 -21.77
C GLU A 302 6.26 -7.81 -21.43
N SER A 303 6.55 -7.02 -22.45
CA SER A 303 6.57 -5.57 -22.35
C SER A 303 5.15 -5.07 -22.14
N VAL A 304 4.95 -4.14 -21.22
CA VAL A 304 3.64 -3.56 -20.84
C VAL A 304 3.36 -2.21 -21.51
N GLY A 305 4.33 -1.69 -22.26
CA GLY A 305 4.21 -0.46 -23.03
C GLY A 305 5.56 -0.05 -23.61
N ARG A 306 5.72 1.25 -23.87
CA ARG A 306 7.01 1.84 -24.24
C ARG A 306 7.36 3.08 -23.45
N LEU A 307 8.65 3.23 -23.20
CA LEU A 307 9.25 4.44 -22.67
C LEU A 307 9.68 5.34 -23.85
N VAL A 308 8.97 6.45 -24.03
CA VAL A 308 9.23 7.43 -25.08
C VAL A 308 10.26 8.44 -24.60
N ILE A 309 11.45 8.42 -25.22
CA ILE A 309 12.58 9.27 -24.83
C ILE A 309 12.44 10.64 -25.49
N SER A 310 12.28 11.67 -24.67
CA SER A 310 12.10 13.06 -25.11
C SER A 310 13.40 13.87 -25.11
N ARG A 311 14.39 13.43 -24.35
CA ARG A 311 15.77 13.96 -24.30
C ARG A 311 16.73 12.80 -24.06
N ASP A 312 17.98 12.95 -24.49
CA ASP A 312 18.98 11.90 -24.31
C ASP A 312 19.10 11.48 -22.84
N VAL A 313 19.07 10.17 -22.58
CA VAL A 313 19.17 9.59 -21.24
C VAL A 313 20.08 8.38 -21.21
N PRO A 314 20.82 8.15 -20.11
CA PRO A 314 21.61 6.95 -19.96
C PRO A 314 20.70 5.74 -19.71
N ILE A 315 20.94 4.67 -20.46
CA ILE A 315 20.50 3.33 -20.12
C ILE A 315 21.61 2.73 -19.26
N MET A 316 21.24 2.30 -18.06
CA MET A 316 22.15 1.71 -17.08
C MET A 316 21.96 0.19 -17.06
N THR A 317 23.05 -0.55 -16.93
CA THR A 317 23.04 -1.97 -16.59
C THR A 317 23.25 -2.12 -15.09
N ARG A 318 22.35 -2.83 -14.39
CA ARG A 318 22.46 -3.12 -12.95
C ARG A 318 23.01 -4.54 -12.74
N ASN A 319 24.19 -4.62 -12.15
CA ASN A 319 24.88 -5.87 -11.80
C ASN A 319 25.00 -5.97 -10.28
N GLY A 320 25.40 -7.13 -9.75
CA GLY A 320 25.62 -7.32 -8.31
C GLY A 320 26.58 -6.31 -7.65
N ASN A 321 27.42 -5.63 -8.45
CA ASN A 321 28.40 -4.65 -8.01
C ASN A 321 27.98 -3.17 -8.23
N GLY A 322 26.76 -2.90 -8.69
CA GLY A 322 26.25 -1.53 -8.91
C GLY A 322 25.70 -1.28 -10.32
N GLU A 323 25.63 -0.01 -10.72
CA GLU A 323 25.09 0.44 -11.99
C GLU A 323 26.21 0.94 -12.93
N THR A 324 26.24 0.45 -14.17
CA THR A 324 27.20 0.85 -15.21
C THR A 324 26.46 1.40 -16.42
N LEU A 325 27.06 2.35 -17.15
CA LEU A 325 26.44 2.88 -18.37
C LEU A 325 26.46 1.79 -19.47
N PHE A 326 25.30 1.46 -20.01
CA PHE A 326 25.17 0.58 -21.18
C PHE A 326 25.32 1.38 -22.47
N ARG A 327 24.46 2.39 -22.65
CA ARG A 327 24.51 3.37 -23.75
C ARG A 327 23.64 4.57 -23.45
N MET A 328 23.73 5.59 -24.28
CA MET A 328 22.73 6.66 -24.30
C MET A 328 21.55 6.26 -25.19
N ALA A 329 20.34 6.38 -24.67
CA ALA A 329 19.13 6.46 -25.49
C ALA A 329 18.98 7.88 -26.01
N LYS A 330 18.72 8.02 -27.31
CA LYS A 330 18.56 9.29 -28.01
C LYS A 330 17.13 9.79 -27.98
N ARG A 331 16.95 11.11 -28.04
CA ARG A 331 15.65 11.74 -28.27
C ARG A 331 14.92 11.08 -29.45
N GLY A 332 13.66 10.69 -29.23
CA GLY A 332 12.81 10.02 -30.20
C GLY A 332 12.80 8.49 -30.10
N GLU A 333 13.77 7.88 -29.39
CA GLU A 333 13.75 6.44 -29.17
C GLU A 333 12.53 6.01 -28.33
N MET A 334 11.97 4.84 -28.65
CA MET A 334 10.88 4.21 -27.91
C MET A 334 11.32 2.84 -27.40
N LEU A 335 11.74 2.79 -26.14
CA LEU A 335 12.25 1.58 -25.51
C LEU A 335 11.10 0.69 -25.04
N ARG A 336 11.22 -0.63 -25.16
CA ARG A 336 10.26 -1.55 -24.54
C ARG A 336 10.30 -1.37 -23.03
N LEU A 337 9.14 -1.41 -22.40
CA LEU A 337 8.98 -1.21 -20.96
C LEU A 337 8.38 -2.46 -20.34
N TYR A 338 9.08 -3.08 -19.40
CA TYR A 338 8.68 -4.34 -18.77
C TYR A 338 8.22 -4.16 -17.32
N GLY A 339 8.57 -3.04 -16.68
CA GLY A 339 8.25 -2.81 -15.28
C GLY A 339 8.94 -1.60 -14.68
N THR A 340 8.91 -1.50 -13.35
CA THR A 340 9.62 -0.51 -12.56
C THR A 340 10.46 -1.21 -11.49
N SER A 341 11.52 -0.54 -11.03
CA SER A 341 12.34 -0.97 -9.88
C SER A 341 12.83 0.27 -9.17
N GLY A 342 12.27 0.57 -8.00
CA GLY A 342 12.47 1.85 -7.34
C GLY A 342 12.06 3.03 -8.22
N ALA A 343 12.92 4.03 -8.35
CA ALA A 343 12.72 5.18 -9.23
C ALA A 343 13.27 4.97 -10.66
N SER A 344 13.22 3.74 -11.18
CA SER A 344 13.74 3.40 -12.51
C SER A 344 12.76 2.54 -13.30
N TYR A 345 12.70 2.73 -14.60
CA TYR A 345 11.99 1.86 -15.54
C TYR A 345 12.86 0.69 -15.97
N TYR A 346 12.33 -0.52 -15.89
CA TYR A 346 12.97 -1.74 -16.36
C TYR A 346 12.66 -1.96 -17.84
N ILE A 347 13.70 -2.00 -18.67
CA ILE A 347 13.56 -2.08 -20.14
C ILE A 347 14.01 -3.43 -20.73
N GLY A 348 14.29 -4.42 -19.88
CA GLY A 348 14.64 -5.80 -20.26
C GLY A 348 16.07 -6.20 -19.90
N GLY A 349 16.31 -7.50 -19.74
CA GLY A 349 17.62 -8.04 -19.35
C GLY A 349 18.06 -7.54 -17.98
N GLN A 350 19.16 -6.79 -17.92
CA GLN A 350 19.67 -6.11 -16.72
C GLN A 350 19.62 -4.59 -16.86
N GLN A 351 18.84 -4.07 -17.82
CA GLN A 351 18.89 -2.68 -18.25
C GLN A 351 17.72 -1.86 -17.68
N TYR A 352 18.06 -0.66 -17.24
CA TYR A 352 17.14 0.28 -16.60
C TYR A 352 17.38 1.71 -17.08
N VAL A 353 16.33 2.53 -17.02
CA VAL A 353 16.41 3.98 -17.22
C VAL A 353 15.89 4.67 -15.97
N ASN A 354 16.70 5.52 -15.35
CA ASN A 354 16.29 6.29 -14.18
C ASN A 354 15.18 7.27 -14.56
N PHE A 355 14.14 7.33 -13.74
CA PHE A 355 12.99 8.18 -13.98
C PHE A 355 13.38 9.66 -13.98
N ASP A 356 12.95 10.36 -15.02
CA ASP A 356 13.05 11.81 -15.14
C ASP A 356 11.87 12.28 -15.99
N SER A 357 10.86 12.83 -15.34
CA SER A 357 9.62 13.31 -15.97
C SER A 357 9.86 14.38 -17.05
N SER A 358 11.01 15.06 -17.04
CA SER A 358 11.38 16.04 -18.08
C SER A 358 12.03 15.41 -19.33
N LYS A 359 12.41 14.13 -19.27
CA LYS A 359 13.16 13.44 -20.32
C LYS A 359 12.44 12.25 -20.93
N MET A 360 11.36 11.76 -20.32
CA MET A 360 10.65 10.57 -20.81
C MET A 360 9.17 10.55 -20.43
N ASN A 361 8.40 9.77 -21.19
CA ASN A 361 6.99 9.49 -20.90
C ASN A 361 6.67 8.02 -21.15
N VAL A 362 5.76 7.44 -20.38
CA VAL A 362 5.32 6.04 -20.55
C VAL A 362 4.07 6.00 -21.42
N MET A 363 4.17 5.36 -22.58
CA MET A 363 3.03 5.07 -23.44
C MET A 363 2.54 3.65 -23.15
N ILE A 364 1.27 3.50 -22.82
CA ILE A 364 0.64 2.22 -22.44
C ILE A 364 -0.24 1.63 -23.54
N GLY A 365 -0.55 2.41 -24.58
CA GLY A 365 -1.33 1.96 -25.72
C GLY A 365 -1.66 3.08 -26.69
N ARG A 366 -2.65 2.81 -27.55
CA ARG A 366 -3.17 3.77 -28.52
C ARG A 366 -4.69 3.78 -28.56
N LEU A 367 -5.24 4.91 -28.96
CA LEU A 367 -6.65 5.11 -29.23
C LEU A 367 -6.84 5.37 -30.72
N SER A 368 -7.50 4.44 -31.41
CA SER A 368 -7.85 4.56 -32.83
C SER A 368 -9.21 5.23 -32.99
N THR A 369 -9.25 6.33 -33.71
CA THR A 369 -10.49 7.07 -34.02
C THR A 369 -11.24 6.42 -35.17
N GLN A 370 -12.51 6.12 -34.97
CA GLN A 370 -13.43 5.53 -35.95
C GLN A 370 -14.31 6.59 -36.63
N GLY A 371 -14.26 7.83 -36.14
CA GLY A 371 -14.81 9.03 -36.75
C GLY A 371 -14.48 10.26 -35.89
N PRO A 372 -15.15 11.41 -36.13
CA PRO A 372 -14.82 12.67 -35.46
C PRO A 372 -14.80 12.51 -33.93
N THR A 373 -13.64 12.78 -33.32
CA THR A 373 -13.40 12.58 -31.89
C THR A 373 -12.91 13.86 -31.26
N ARG A 374 -13.56 14.33 -30.19
CA ARG A 374 -13.17 15.58 -29.52
C ARG A 374 -12.05 15.34 -28.51
N MET A 375 -10.99 16.15 -28.60
CA MET A 375 -9.91 16.23 -27.63
C MET A 375 -10.02 17.52 -26.83
N TYR A 376 -9.80 17.45 -25.53
CA TYR A 376 -9.95 18.56 -24.60
C TYR A 376 -8.63 18.83 -23.88
N LYS A 377 -8.34 20.10 -23.62
CA LYS A 377 -7.32 20.51 -22.65
C LYS A 377 -7.95 20.45 -21.25
N LYS A 378 -7.29 19.77 -20.31
CA LYS A 378 -7.75 19.64 -18.92
C LYS A 378 -7.00 20.63 -18.03
N THR A 379 -7.75 21.53 -17.38
CA THR A 379 -7.21 22.47 -16.39
C THR A 379 -8.00 22.31 -15.10
N GLY A 380 -7.42 21.62 -14.11
CA GLY A 380 -8.16 21.16 -12.94
C GLY A 380 -9.31 20.24 -13.35
N ASN A 381 -10.54 20.62 -12.98
CA ASN A 381 -11.77 19.90 -13.34
C ASN A 381 -12.45 20.43 -14.62
N LYS A 382 -11.90 21.47 -15.26
CA LYS A 382 -12.46 22.05 -16.48
C LYS A 382 -11.88 21.39 -17.72
N LEU A 383 -12.75 21.10 -18.70
CA LEU A 383 -12.39 20.61 -20.02
C LEU A 383 -12.72 21.68 -21.06
N GLU A 384 -11.70 22.13 -21.77
CA GLU A 384 -11.83 23.09 -22.87
C GLU A 384 -11.55 22.37 -24.18
N LEU A 385 -12.46 22.46 -25.16
CA LEU A 385 -12.28 21.80 -26.45
C LEU A 385 -10.99 22.32 -27.10
N PHE A 386 -10.05 21.42 -27.36
CA PHE A 386 -8.78 21.76 -28.01
C PHE A 386 -8.88 21.60 -29.52
N ARG A 387 -9.36 20.43 -29.98
CA ARG A 387 -9.63 20.14 -31.40
C ARG A 387 -10.53 18.94 -31.57
N THR A 388 -11.10 18.79 -32.77
CA THR A 388 -11.71 17.53 -33.23
C THR A 388 -10.72 16.79 -34.11
N ILE A 389 -10.53 15.51 -33.83
CA ILE A 389 -9.62 14.58 -34.53
C ILE A 389 -10.42 13.86 -35.62
N GLY A 390 -9.82 13.69 -36.80
CA GLY A 390 -10.44 12.98 -37.91
C GLY A 390 -10.47 11.46 -37.72
N LYS A 391 -11.20 10.76 -38.59
CA LYS A 391 -11.21 9.28 -38.62
C LYS A 391 -9.82 8.72 -38.97
N GLY A 392 -9.44 7.62 -38.33
CA GLY A 392 -8.25 6.83 -38.68
C GLY A 392 -6.96 7.28 -37.99
N GLU A 393 -7.00 8.37 -37.22
CA GLU A 393 -5.87 8.79 -36.39
C GLU A 393 -5.67 7.84 -35.21
N ASN A 394 -4.40 7.54 -34.90
CA ASN A 394 -4.01 6.69 -33.78
C ASN A 394 -3.26 7.54 -32.74
N ILE A 395 -3.96 7.87 -31.65
CA ILE A 395 -3.49 8.77 -30.61
C ILE A 395 -2.77 7.95 -29.53
N ARG A 396 -1.64 8.44 -29.04
CA ARG A 396 -0.90 7.81 -27.94
C ARG A 396 -1.67 7.97 -26.63
N ILE A 397 -1.68 6.92 -25.82
CA ILE A 397 -2.30 6.93 -24.50
C ILE A 397 -1.22 6.69 -23.44
N TYR A 398 -1.19 7.57 -22.45
CA TYR A 398 -0.22 7.55 -21.35
C TYR A 398 -0.85 7.07 -20.03
N ASN A 399 -2.15 7.28 -19.86
CA ASN A 399 -2.98 6.77 -18.76
C ASN A 399 -4.47 6.79 -19.17
N TYR A 400 -5.35 6.21 -18.37
CA TYR A 400 -6.80 6.43 -18.46
C TYR A 400 -7.46 6.20 -17.10
N ASP A 401 -8.61 6.82 -16.89
CA ASP A 401 -9.51 6.57 -15.76
C ASP A 401 -10.89 6.13 -16.28
N ASP A 402 -11.90 6.05 -15.41
CA ASP A 402 -13.25 5.63 -15.82
C ASP A 402 -13.94 6.62 -16.77
N GLN A 403 -13.46 7.87 -16.83
CA GLN A 403 -14.07 8.95 -17.59
C GLN A 403 -13.27 9.38 -18.81
N ASN A 404 -11.95 9.24 -18.80
CA ASN A 404 -11.05 9.87 -19.77
C ASN A 404 -9.86 8.97 -20.14
N TYR A 405 -9.40 9.13 -21.38
CA TYR A 405 -8.06 8.73 -21.81
C TYR A 405 -7.12 9.94 -21.72
N ASP A 406 -5.96 9.78 -21.06
CA ASP A 406 -4.88 10.77 -21.04
C ASP A 406 -3.98 10.59 -22.26
N VAL A 407 -3.92 11.62 -23.09
CA VAL A 407 -3.14 11.64 -24.33
C VAL A 407 -1.85 12.45 -24.21
N GLY A 408 -1.47 12.84 -22.99
CA GLY A 408 -0.26 13.58 -22.66
C GLY A 408 -0.41 15.10 -22.80
N GLY A 409 0.53 15.85 -22.22
CA GLY A 409 0.58 17.31 -22.35
C GLY A 409 -0.60 18.06 -21.71
N GLY A 410 -1.34 17.43 -20.79
CA GLY A 410 -2.55 17.99 -20.19
C GLY A 410 -3.80 17.87 -21.06
N TYR A 411 -3.77 17.04 -22.10
CA TYR A 411 -4.92 16.78 -22.97
C TYR A 411 -5.56 15.43 -22.65
N VAL A 412 -6.88 15.36 -22.83
CA VAL A 412 -7.68 14.16 -22.61
C VAL A 412 -8.71 13.95 -23.71
N ILE A 413 -9.11 12.69 -23.90
CA ILE A 413 -10.26 12.30 -24.72
C ILE A 413 -11.28 11.62 -23.78
N PRO A 414 -12.48 12.20 -23.57
CA PRO A 414 -13.52 11.57 -22.77
C PRO A 414 -13.94 10.22 -23.34
N LYS A 415 -14.17 9.22 -22.47
CA LYS A 415 -14.71 7.90 -22.85
C LYS A 415 -16.14 7.95 -23.36
N THR A 416 -16.83 9.09 -23.23
CA THR A 416 -18.09 9.38 -23.90
C THR A 416 -17.93 9.55 -25.42
N GLU A 417 -16.72 9.76 -25.92
CA GLU A 417 -16.39 9.73 -27.36
C GLU A 417 -16.38 8.27 -27.86
N ARG A 418 -17.58 7.72 -28.12
CA ARG A 418 -17.79 6.30 -28.48
C ARG A 418 -17.17 5.88 -29.82
N GLN A 419 -16.73 6.83 -30.63
CA GLN A 419 -16.08 6.58 -31.92
C GLN A 419 -14.58 6.31 -31.75
N THR A 420 -14.18 5.68 -30.66
CA THR A 420 -12.78 5.41 -30.33
C THR A 420 -12.60 3.95 -29.92
N ARG A 421 -11.43 3.39 -30.21
CA ARG A 421 -11.04 2.02 -29.83
C ARG A 421 -9.64 2.04 -29.24
N TYR A 422 -9.54 1.75 -27.96
CA TYR A 422 -8.27 1.61 -27.25
C TYR A 422 -7.67 0.23 -27.52
N TYR A 423 -6.35 0.14 -27.68
CA TYR A 423 -5.64 -1.12 -27.84
C TYR A 423 -4.18 -0.98 -27.38
N LEU A 424 -3.61 -2.05 -26.85
CA LEU A 424 -2.30 -2.08 -26.18
C LEU A 424 -1.13 -2.18 -27.17
N GLY A 425 -1.34 -2.88 -28.28
CA GLY A 425 -0.30 -3.21 -29.23
C GLY A 425 -0.80 -4.14 -30.33
N PHE A 426 0.09 -4.98 -30.84
CA PHE A 426 -0.23 -5.97 -31.85
C PHE A 426 0.25 -7.36 -31.44
N THR A 427 -0.54 -8.38 -31.78
CA THR A 427 -0.14 -9.78 -31.72
C THR A 427 0.26 -10.22 -33.12
N LYS A 428 1.51 -10.65 -33.31
CA LYS A 428 2.02 -11.21 -34.56
C LYS A 428 2.05 -12.73 -34.47
N VAL A 429 1.48 -13.40 -35.47
CA VAL A 429 1.45 -14.86 -35.54
C VAL A 429 2.80 -15.37 -36.05
N LYS A 430 3.51 -16.17 -35.23
CA LYS A 430 4.82 -16.75 -35.58
C LYS A 430 4.67 -18.05 -36.38
N SER A 431 3.66 -18.84 -36.05
CA SER A 431 3.28 -20.07 -36.76
C SER A 431 1.77 -20.27 -36.69
N ASP A 432 1.22 -21.05 -37.63
CA ASP A 432 -0.22 -21.31 -37.71
C ASP A 432 -0.79 -21.72 -36.34
N THR A 433 -1.86 -21.04 -35.93
CA THR A 433 -2.47 -21.18 -34.60
C THR A 433 -3.98 -20.97 -34.65
N VAL A 434 -4.68 -21.32 -33.59
CA VAL A 434 -6.14 -21.23 -33.51
C VAL A 434 -6.57 -19.90 -32.91
N LEU A 435 -7.47 -19.21 -33.59
CA LEU A 435 -8.28 -18.15 -32.99
C LEU A 435 -9.42 -18.81 -32.21
N TYR A 436 -9.58 -18.45 -30.96
CA TYR A 436 -10.66 -18.93 -30.10
C TYR A 436 -11.74 -17.87 -29.95
N ARG A 437 -12.99 -18.31 -29.89
CA ARG A 437 -14.16 -17.52 -29.51
C ARG A 437 -14.16 -17.21 -28.00
N PRO A 438 -14.99 -16.26 -27.53
CA PRO A 438 -15.12 -15.97 -26.10
C PRO A 438 -15.53 -17.19 -25.24
N ASP A 439 -16.27 -18.14 -25.81
CA ASP A 439 -16.68 -19.38 -25.14
C ASP A 439 -15.59 -20.47 -25.13
N GLY A 440 -14.43 -20.19 -25.73
CA GLY A 440 -13.29 -21.11 -25.81
C GLY A 440 -13.32 -22.10 -26.98
N THR A 441 -14.33 -22.04 -27.84
CA THR A 441 -14.38 -22.88 -29.04
C THR A 441 -13.46 -22.33 -30.16
N PRO A 442 -12.87 -23.19 -31.01
CA PRO A 442 -12.10 -22.75 -32.17
C PRO A 442 -12.97 -21.99 -33.19
N GLU A 443 -12.52 -20.81 -33.62
CA GLU A 443 -13.15 -20.03 -34.70
C GLU A 443 -12.53 -20.36 -36.05
N ARG A 444 -11.23 -20.12 -36.19
CA ARG A 444 -10.47 -20.35 -37.43
C ARG A 444 -8.98 -20.51 -37.14
N THR A 445 -8.24 -20.97 -38.13
CA THR A 445 -6.77 -20.89 -38.10
C THR A 445 -6.32 -19.48 -38.49
N LEU A 446 -5.43 -18.92 -37.68
CA LEU A 446 -4.61 -17.76 -38.01
C LEU A 446 -3.31 -18.25 -38.66
N LYS A 447 -2.90 -17.59 -39.75
CA LYS A 447 -1.72 -17.93 -40.53
C LYS A 447 -0.47 -17.21 -40.05
N ALA A 448 0.67 -17.90 -40.14
CA ALA A 448 1.96 -17.30 -39.87
C ALA A 448 2.13 -15.96 -40.63
N GLY A 449 2.56 -14.92 -39.93
CA GLY A 449 2.71 -13.57 -40.47
C GLY A 449 1.49 -12.66 -40.30
N GLU A 450 0.29 -13.18 -40.03
CA GLU A 450 -0.87 -12.34 -39.70
C GLU A 450 -0.59 -11.50 -38.43
N SER A 451 -1.17 -10.30 -38.38
CA SER A 451 -1.04 -9.42 -37.22
C SER A 451 -2.37 -8.77 -36.87
N PHE A 452 -2.69 -8.76 -35.59
CA PHE A 452 -3.95 -8.29 -35.03
C PHE A 452 -3.71 -7.30 -33.91
N ARG A 453 -4.63 -6.35 -33.70
CA ARG A 453 -4.59 -5.48 -32.52
C ARG A 453 -4.81 -6.31 -31.26
N THR A 454 -4.06 -6.01 -30.21
CA THR A 454 -4.21 -6.63 -28.89
C THR A 454 -4.95 -5.67 -27.97
N TYR A 455 -6.05 -6.10 -27.37
CA TYR A 455 -6.88 -5.26 -26.49
C TYR A 455 -6.65 -5.57 -25.01
N GLU A 456 -6.33 -6.82 -24.69
CA GLU A 456 -6.03 -7.28 -23.33
C GLU A 456 -4.94 -8.35 -23.35
N ILE A 457 -4.16 -8.40 -22.28
CA ILE A 457 -3.13 -9.42 -22.06
C ILE A 457 -3.50 -10.20 -20.80
N SER A 458 -3.89 -11.46 -20.99
CA SER A 458 -4.11 -12.41 -19.90
C SER A 458 -2.85 -13.24 -19.67
N PRO A 459 -2.74 -14.05 -18.59
CA PRO A 459 -1.57 -14.89 -18.36
C PRO A 459 -1.21 -15.80 -19.55
N ASP A 460 -2.21 -16.45 -20.16
CA ASP A 460 -2.01 -17.51 -21.17
C ASP A 460 -2.49 -17.15 -22.59
N SER A 461 -3.09 -15.98 -22.77
CA SER A 461 -3.68 -15.56 -24.05
C SER A 461 -3.57 -14.06 -24.30
N TYR A 462 -3.81 -13.68 -25.55
CA TYR A 462 -3.99 -12.29 -26.00
C TYR A 462 -5.39 -12.12 -26.59
N ASP A 463 -6.13 -11.11 -26.13
CA ASP A 463 -7.42 -10.72 -26.72
C ASP A 463 -7.18 -9.91 -27.99
N LEU A 464 -7.80 -10.34 -29.09
CA LEU A 464 -7.71 -9.75 -30.43
C LEU A 464 -8.97 -8.94 -30.82
N GLY A 465 -9.89 -8.76 -29.89
CA GLY A 465 -11.11 -7.95 -30.01
C GLY A 465 -12.39 -8.77 -29.92
N GLY A 466 -13.42 -8.22 -29.27
CA GLY A 466 -14.74 -8.86 -29.15
C GLY A 466 -14.74 -10.15 -28.32
N GLY A 467 -13.73 -10.33 -27.46
CA GLY A 467 -13.53 -11.54 -26.65
C GLY A 467 -12.86 -12.70 -27.41
N TYR A 468 -12.51 -12.51 -28.69
CA TYR A 468 -11.73 -13.49 -29.44
C TYR A 468 -10.28 -13.43 -28.98
N TYR A 469 -9.65 -14.59 -28.80
CA TYR A 469 -8.30 -14.65 -28.27
C TYR A 469 -7.43 -15.70 -28.94
N VAL A 470 -6.13 -15.56 -28.77
CA VAL A 470 -5.12 -16.54 -29.21
C VAL A 470 -4.22 -16.91 -28.05
N ARG A 471 -3.79 -18.18 -27.98
CA ARG A 471 -2.83 -18.65 -26.98
C ARG A 471 -1.41 -18.16 -27.29
N LYS A 472 -0.60 -17.97 -26.26
CA LYS A 472 0.73 -17.32 -26.35
C LYS A 472 1.84 -18.17 -26.97
N ASP A 473 1.63 -19.46 -27.16
CA ASP A 473 2.63 -20.44 -27.59
C ASP A 473 3.18 -20.18 -29.01
N ARG A 474 2.33 -19.66 -29.91
CA ARG A 474 2.66 -19.48 -31.34
C ARG A 474 2.61 -18.04 -31.84
N VAL A 475 2.59 -17.09 -30.93
CA VAL A 475 2.45 -15.67 -31.25
C VAL A 475 3.44 -14.81 -30.46
N GLU A 476 3.72 -13.61 -30.96
CA GLU A 476 4.56 -12.61 -30.31
C GLU A 476 3.75 -11.34 -30.09
N TYR A 477 3.83 -10.78 -28.89
CA TYR A 477 3.25 -9.47 -28.60
C TYR A 477 4.24 -8.35 -28.89
N LEU A 478 3.75 -7.35 -29.62
CA LEU A 478 4.46 -6.15 -30.03
C LEU A 478 3.76 -4.95 -29.36
N PRO A 479 4.27 -4.46 -28.22
CA PRO A 479 3.68 -3.31 -27.52
C PRO A 479 3.79 -2.06 -28.38
N HIS A 480 2.82 -1.15 -28.19
CA HIS A 480 2.89 0.16 -28.81
C HIS A 480 4.06 0.99 -28.33
#